data_AF-A0A6B9XIL5-F1
#
_entry.id   AF-A0A6B9XIL5-F1
#
_cell.length_a   1.000
_cell.length_b   1.000
_cell.length_c   1.000
_cell.angle_alpha   90.00
_cell.angle_beta   90.00
_cell.angle_gamma   90.00
#
_symmetry.space_group_name_H-M   'P 1'
#
loop_
_entity.id
_entity.type
_entity.pdbx_description
1 polymer ?
#
loop_
_entity_poly.entity_id
_entity_poly.type
_entity_poly.pdbx_seq_one_letter_code
_entity_poly.pdbx_strand_id
1 'polypeptide(L)' 'LGSDNIYHSVQRMKDSGVAFQDTIETYYELVNRRLPDHGENVEELRRLRILIDGQAKSATERELLLQIFTQNVIGPI' A
#
# COMPACT_ATOMS: atom_id res chain seq x y z
N LEU A 1 -8.96 0.77 -10.82
CA LEU A 1 -9.13 -0.69 -10.61
C LEU A 1 -9.25 -0.93 -9.12
N GLY A 2 -10.23 -1.70 -8.67
CA GLY A 2 -10.35 -2.13 -7.26
C GLY A 2 -9.94 -3.59 -7.10
N SER A 3 -9.54 -4.00 -5.90
CA SER A 3 -9.25 -5.40 -5.56
C SER A 3 -9.75 -5.70 -4.15
N ASP A 4 -10.38 -6.87 -3.97
CA ASP A 4 -10.78 -7.38 -2.66
C ASP A 4 -9.59 -7.94 -1.86
N ASN A 5 -8.45 -8.14 -2.52
CA ASN A 5 -7.20 -8.57 -1.88
C ASN A 5 -6.00 -7.96 -2.62
N ILE A 6 -5.69 -6.71 -2.25
CA ILE A 6 -4.60 -5.94 -2.86
C ILE A 6 -3.24 -6.63 -2.71
N TYR A 7 -2.97 -7.31 -1.58
CA TYR A 7 -1.70 -8.00 -1.35
C TYR A 7 -1.43 -9.07 -2.41
N HIS A 8 -2.40 -9.96 -2.62
CA HIS A 8 -2.29 -11.00 -3.63
C HIS A 8 -2.26 -10.42 -5.05
N SER A 9 -3.08 -9.41 -5.34
CA SER A 9 -3.08 -8.75 -6.65
C SER A 9 -1.74 -8.10 -6.98
N VAL A 10 -1.16 -7.34 -6.05
CA VAL A 10 0.12 -6.65 -6.25
C VAL A 10 1.26 -7.66 -6.37
N GLN A 11 1.26 -8.72 -5.57
CA GLN A 11 2.25 -9.80 -5.69
C GLN A 11 2.21 -10.41 -7.09
N ARG A 12 1.03 -10.82 -7.57
CA ARG A 12 0.85 -11.38 -8.92
C ARG A 12 1.34 -10.43 -10.02
N MET A 13 1.05 -9.14 -9.89
CA MET A 13 1.48 -8.13 -10.86
C MET A 13 3.02 -8.00 -10.86
N LYS A 14 3.66 -7.96 -9.68
CA LYS A 14 5.12 -7.95 -9.56
C LYS A 14 5.75 -9.21 -10.17
N ASP A 15 5.19 -10.38 -9.88
CA ASP A 15 5.64 -11.66 -10.44
C ASP A 15 5.49 -11.70 -11.97
N SER A 16 4.51 -10.97 -12.50
CA SER A 16 4.28 -10.81 -13.94
C SER A 16 5.13 -9.71 -14.58
N GLY A 17 6.05 -9.09 -13.84
CA GLY A 17 6.98 -8.08 -14.34
C GLY A 17 6.47 -6.64 -14.31
N VAL A 18 5.33 -6.36 -13.67
CA VAL A 18 4.84 -4.97 -13.54
C VAL A 18 5.72 -4.20 -12.56
N ALA A 19 6.29 -3.09 -13.04
CA ALA A 19 7.08 -2.19 -12.22
C ALA A 19 6.20 -1.19 -11.47
N PHE A 20 6.45 -1.04 -10.17
CA PHE A 20 5.75 -0.10 -9.30
C PHE A 20 6.68 1.02 -8.85
N GLN A 21 6.10 2.16 -8.50
CA GLN A 21 6.83 3.25 -7.85
C GLN A 21 7.37 2.78 -6.50
N ASP A 22 8.51 3.36 -6.11
CA ASP A 22 9.14 3.05 -4.82
C ASP A 22 8.67 4.03 -3.74
N THR A 23 8.82 3.65 -2.47
CA THR A 23 8.49 4.49 -1.32
C THR A 23 9.55 4.32 -0.25
N ILE A 24 9.98 5.43 0.34
CA ILE A 24 11.03 5.45 1.37
C ILE A 24 10.62 4.66 2.62
N GLU A 25 11.59 4.00 3.25
CA GLU A 25 11.34 3.13 4.42
C GLU A 25 10.68 3.88 5.59
N THR A 26 11.08 5.13 5.81
CA THR A 26 10.57 5.97 6.89
C THR A 26 9.06 6.22 6.79
N TYR A 27 8.46 6.09 5.61
CA TYR A 27 7.01 6.12 5.48
C TYR A 27 6.36 5.01 6.32
N TYR A 28 6.84 3.77 6.20
CA TYR A 28 6.30 2.59 6.88
C TYR A 28 6.56 2.63 8.40
N GLU A 29 7.70 3.18 8.81
CA GLU A 29 8.00 3.40 10.23
C GLU A 29 7.01 4.35 10.90
N LEU A 30 6.48 5.32 10.14
CA LEU A 30 5.54 6.32 10.63
C LEU A 30 4.06 5.89 10.56
N VAL A 31 3.73 4.80 9.85
CA VAL A 31 2.32 4.36 9.64
C VAL A 31 1.60 4.15 10.97
N ASN A 32 2.16 3.34 11.87
CA ASN A 32 1.55 3.04 13.17
C ASN A 32 1.31 4.30 14.02
N ARG A 33 2.18 5.31 13.87
CA ARG A 33 2.04 6.58 14.58
C ARG A 33 0.97 7.47 13.97
N ARG A 34 0.86 7.50 12.64
CA ARG A 34 -0.10 8.33 11.91
C ARG A 34 -1.52 7.76 11.95
N LEU A 35 -1.63 6.44 11.91
CA LEU A 35 -2.88 5.71 11.88
C LEU A 35 -2.85 4.64 12.99
N PRO A 36 -2.97 5.03 14.27
CA PRO A 36 -3.05 4.05 15.35
C PRO A 36 -4.25 3.11 15.12
N ASP A 37 -4.13 1.88 15.58
CA ASP A 37 -5.19 0.85 15.50
C ASP A 37 -5.68 0.51 14.08
N HIS A 38 -4.92 0.83 13.03
CA HIS A 38 -5.28 0.52 11.64
C HIS A 38 -5.38 -1.00 11.36
N GLY A 39 -4.59 -1.83 12.03
CA GLY A 39 -4.71 -3.29 12.00
C GLY A 39 -4.17 -3.98 10.73
N GLU A 40 -3.54 -3.25 9.81
CA GLU A 40 -2.87 -3.82 8.64
C GLU A 40 -1.46 -4.31 8.96
N ASN A 41 -0.96 -5.29 8.20
CA ASN A 41 0.42 -5.75 8.33
C ASN A 41 1.38 -4.78 7.63
N VAL A 42 2.01 -3.89 8.41
CA VAL A 42 2.97 -2.89 7.91
C VAL A 42 4.17 -3.52 7.20
N GLU A 43 4.61 -4.71 7.61
CA GLU A 43 5.71 -5.42 6.93
C GLU A 43 5.34 -5.82 5.50
N GLU A 44 4.10 -6.31 5.29
CA GLU A 44 3.61 -6.65 3.96
C GLU A 44 3.36 -5.40 3.11
N LEU A 45 2.86 -4.32 3.71
CA LEU A 45 2.75 -3.03 3.03
C LEU A 45 4.13 -2.54 2.55
N ARG A 46 5.15 -2.62 3.41
CA ARG A 46 6.54 -2.27 3.08
C ARG A 46 7.10 -3.14 1.97
N ARG A 47 6.95 -4.46 2.09
CA ARG A 47 7.46 -5.45 1.12
C ARG A 47 6.88 -5.23 -0.28
N LEU A 48 5.58 -4.92 -0.35
CA LEU A 48 4.88 -4.73 -1.62
C LEU A 48 4.88 -3.29 -2.11
N ARG A 49 5.38 -2.33 -1.33
CA ARG A 49 5.30 -0.88 -1.57
C ARG A 49 3.86 -0.37 -1.66
N ILE A 50 2.95 -0.96 -0.89
CA ILE A 50 1.55 -0.52 -0.80
C ILE A 50 1.49 0.65 0.20
N LEU A 51 0.74 1.69 -0.17
CA LEU A 51 0.44 2.84 0.67
C LEU A 51 -0.88 2.63 1.39
N ILE A 52 -0.98 3.16 2.60
CA ILE A 52 -2.18 3.19 3.41
C ILE A 52 -2.55 4.63 3.76
N ASP A 53 -3.83 4.95 3.65
CA ASP A 53 -4.40 6.21 4.11
C ASP A 53 -5.78 5.97 4.72
N GLY A 54 -6.33 6.98 5.39
CA GLY A 54 -7.67 6.95 5.97
C GLY A 54 -7.69 7.27 7.45
N GLN A 55 -8.63 6.67 8.18
CA GLN A 55 -8.81 6.89 9.61
C GLN A 55 -9.27 5.64 10.33
N ALA A 56 -8.76 5.45 11.54
CA ALA A 56 -9.26 4.45 12.48
C ALA A 56 -9.76 5.19 13.72
N LYS A 57 -11.07 5.09 14.00
CA LYS A 57 -11.66 5.64 15.22
C LYS A 57 -11.59 4.65 16.38
N SER A 58 -11.57 3.36 16.04
CA SER A 58 -11.39 2.26 16.97
C SER A 58 -10.90 1.02 16.21
N ALA A 59 -10.65 -0.08 16.93
CA ALA A 59 -10.31 -1.36 16.31
C ALA A 59 -11.43 -1.93 15.42
N THR A 60 -12.68 -1.49 15.59
CA THR A 60 -13.85 -1.98 14.85
C THR A 60 -14.41 -0.96 13.86
N GLU A 61 -14.04 0.31 13.98
CA GLU A 61 -14.46 1.40 13.09
C GLU A 61 -13.24 1.97 12.36
N ARG A 62 -13.01 1.45 11.16
CA ARG A 62 -11.88 1.79 10.29
C ARG A 62 -12.36 2.08 8.89
N GLU A 63 -11.91 3.19 8.34
CA GLU A 63 -12.10 3.58 6.95
C GLU A 63 -10.71 3.73 6.35
N LEU A 64 -10.20 2.64 5.76
CA LEU A 64 -8.84 2.55 5.24
C LEU A 64 -8.86 2.43 3.72
N LEU A 65 -7.88 3.06 3.09
CA LEU A 65 -7.60 2.96 1.67
C LEU A 65 -6.19 2.40 1.48
N LEU A 66 -6.11 1.25 0.82
CA LEU A 66 -4.84 0.68 0.36
C LEU A 66 -4.66 0.94 -1.13
N GLN A 67 -3.50 1.46 -1.52
CA GLN A 67 -3.22 1.88 -2.90
C GLN A 67 -1.76 1.68 -3.29
N ILE A 68 -1.50 1.60 -4.59
CA ILE A 68 -0.15 1.52 -5.15
C ILE A 68 -0.16 2.07 -6.58
N PHE A 69 0.97 2.63 -7.03
CA PHE A 69 1.12 3.22 -8.36
C PHE A 69 2.16 2.47 -9.18
N THR A 70 1.84 2.15 -10.43
CA THR A 70 2.82 1.62 -11.38
C THR A 70 3.81 2.72 -11.79
N GLN A 71 5.01 2.34 -12.24
CA GLN A 71 5.89 3.30 -12.91
C GLN A 71 5.21 3.86 -14.16
N ASN A 72 5.64 5.04 -14.60
CA ASN A 72 5.15 5.64 -15.83
C ASN A 72 5.53 4.74 -17.01
N VAL A 73 4.53 4.17 -17.69
CA VAL A 73 4.70 3.27 -18.83
C VAL A 73 4.91 3.99 -20.17
N ILE A 74 4.89 5.32 -20.18
CA ILE A 74 5.18 6.14 -21.36
C ILE A 74 6.29 7.13 -20.96
N GLY A 75 7.45 7.03 -21.61
CA GLY A 75 8.56 7.99 -21.51
C GLY A 75 8.16 9.37 -22.08
N PRO A 76 8.98 10.42 -21.91
CA PRO A 76 8.62 11.75 -22.40
C PRO A 76 8.29 11.68 -23.90
N ILE A 77 7.15 12.27 -24.26
CA ILE A 77 6.87 12.66 -25.65
C ILE A 77 7.80 13.83 -26.00
#